data_AF-A0A8S1DJ70-F1
#
_entry.id   AF-A0A8S1DJ70-F1
#
_cell.length_a   1.000
_cell.length_b   1.000
_cell.length_c   1.000
_cell.angle_alpha   90.00
_cell.angle_beta   90.00
_cell.angle_gamma   90.00
#
_symmetry.space_group_name_H-M   'P 1'
#
loop_
_entity.id
_entity.type
_entity.pdbx_description
1 polymer ?
#
loop_
_entity_poly.entity_id
_entity_poly.type
_entity_poly.pdbx_seq_one_letter_code
_entity_poly.pdbx_strand_id
1 'polypeptide(L)'
;MKPFRLLKDVEPEKKAAVLVPLCLVDGNLSLLYTVRSANLRTNRGEVSFPGGMQDSTDSSLVETALRETEEELGIKSSSIDIWSAANFVPTYSGKVAVMPVLGYAAV
;
A
#
# COMPACT_ATOMS: atom_id res chain seq x y z
N MET A 1 -18.06 15.74 -5.05
CA MET A 1 -16.76 15.03 -5.00
C MET A 1 -16.12 15.16 -6.38
N LYS A 2 -14.87 15.62 -6.51
CA LYS A 2 -14.19 15.64 -7.82
C LYS A 2 -13.86 14.19 -8.22
N PRO A 3 -14.02 13.79 -9.50
CA PRO A 3 -13.69 12.45 -9.94
C PRO A 3 -12.20 12.17 -9.76
N PHE A 4 -11.89 10.95 -9.31
CA PHE A 4 -10.53 10.47 -9.20
C PHE A 4 -9.91 10.41 -10.60
N ARG A 5 -8.88 11.22 -10.87
CA ARG A 5 -8.24 11.26 -12.19
C ARG A 5 -7.10 10.26 -12.18
N LEU A 6 -7.31 9.12 -12.84
CA LEU A 6 -6.20 8.21 -13.18
C LEU A 6 -5.19 9.02 -14.00
N LEU A 7 -3.95 9.12 -13.51
CA LEU A 7 -2.88 9.69 -14.32
C LEU A 7 -2.64 8.73 -15.47
N LYS A 8 -3.03 9.11 -16.69
CA LYS A 8 -2.65 8.35 -17.87
C LYS A 8 -1.33 8.79 -18.48
N ASP A 9 -0.78 9.96 -18.13
CA ASP A 9 0.28 10.54 -18.97
C ASP A 9 1.37 11.34 -18.21
N VAL A 10 1.48 11.22 -16.87
CA VAL A 10 2.55 11.88 -16.10
C VAL A 10 3.17 10.89 -15.12
N GLU A 11 4.44 10.56 -15.31
CA GLU A 11 5.24 9.79 -14.37
C GLU A 11 5.46 10.62 -13.09
N PRO A 12 5.09 10.11 -11.90
CA PRO A 12 5.25 10.83 -10.64
C PRO A 12 6.73 10.98 -10.27
N GLU A 13 7.09 12.08 -9.62
CA GLU A 13 8.46 12.28 -9.10
C GLU A 13 8.87 11.19 -8.10
N LYS A 14 7.90 10.69 -7.33
CA LYS A 14 8.12 9.65 -6.33
C LYS A 14 7.05 8.58 -6.41
N LYS A 15 7.48 7.32 -6.24
CA LYS A 15 6.60 6.16 -6.26
C LYS A 15 6.51 5.55 -4.86
N ALA A 16 5.31 5.10 -4.53
CA ALA A 16 4.99 4.40 -3.31
C ALA A 16 4.17 3.16 -3.65
N ALA A 17 4.12 2.19 -2.76
CA ALA A 17 3.26 1.03 -2.91
C ALA A 17 2.58 0.70 -1.59
N VAL A 18 1.35 0.21 -1.68
CA VAL A 18 0.59 -0.28 -0.54
C VAL A 18 0.08 -1.67 -0.83
N LEU A 19 0.10 -2.54 0.17
CA LEU A 19 -0.59 -3.82 0.09
C LEU A 19 -2.06 -3.61 0.46
N VAL A 20 -2.96 -4.12 -0.36
CA VAL A 20 -4.39 -4.23 -0.10
C VAL A 20 -4.67 -5.70 0.24
N PRO A 21 -4.40 -6.15 1.48
CA PRO A 21 -4.50 -7.56 1.83
C PRO A 21 -5.96 -7.95 2.11
N LEU A 22 -6.40 -9.01 1.44
CA LEU A 22 -7.54 -9.78 1.87
C LEU A 22 -7.10 -10.82 2.88
N CYS A 23 -7.87 -11.04 3.94
CA CYS A 23 -7.64 -12.07 4.94
C CYS A 23 -8.96 -12.68 5.41
N LEU A 24 -8.89 -13.79 6.14
CA LEU A 24 -10.04 -14.37 6.81
C LEU A 24 -10.04 -13.96 8.28
N VAL A 25 -11.16 -13.41 8.74
CA VAL A 25 -11.42 -13.13 10.15
C VAL A 25 -12.73 -13.80 10.51
N ASP A 26 -12.69 -14.76 11.43
CA ASP A 26 -13.83 -15.59 11.83
C ASP A 26 -14.57 -16.21 10.63
N GLY A 27 -13.81 -16.66 9.63
CA GLY A 27 -14.33 -17.26 8.39
C GLY A 27 -14.87 -16.25 7.36
N ASN A 28 -14.81 -14.95 7.63
CA ASN A 28 -15.27 -13.91 6.72
C ASN A 28 -14.11 -13.22 6.00
N LEU A 29 -14.27 -13.02 4.70
CA LEU A 29 -13.33 -12.26 3.89
C LEU A 29 -13.32 -10.80 4.34
N SER A 30 -12.15 -10.31 4.73
CA SER A 30 -11.94 -9.00 5.34
C SER A 30 -10.73 -8.30 4.72
N LEU A 31 -10.66 -6.97 4.88
CA LEU A 31 -9.48 -6.18 4.54
C LEU A 31 -8.74 -5.79 5.81
N LEU A 32 -7.43 -5.97 5.82
CA LEU A 32 -6.57 -5.43 6.87
C LEU A 32 -6.13 -4.02 6.50
N TYR A 33 -6.24 -3.10 7.46
CA TYR A 33 -5.76 -1.73 7.38
C TYR A 33 -5.16 -1.30 8.72
N THR A 34 -4.37 -0.24 8.69
CA THR A 34 -3.67 0.32 9.84
C THR A 34 -4.24 1.69 10.17
N VAL A 35 -4.08 2.11 11.43
CA VAL A 35 -4.28 3.50 11.84
C VAL A 35 -2.89 4.08 12.07
N ARG A 36 -2.52 5.09 11.27
CA ARG A 36 -1.19 5.70 11.37
C ARG A 36 -0.99 6.36 12.73
N SER A 37 0.19 6.14 13.32
CA SER A 37 0.56 6.73 14.60
C SER A 37 0.32 8.25 14.64
N ALA A 38 -0.24 8.74 15.74
CA ALA A 38 -0.46 10.16 15.98
C ALA A 38 0.84 10.99 16.01
N ASN A 39 2.00 10.34 16.09
CA ASN A 39 3.31 11.00 16.17
C ASN A 39 3.94 11.30 14.79
N LEU A 40 3.38 10.80 13.69
CA LEU A 40 3.94 11.00 12.34
C LEU A 40 3.82 12.45 11.86
N ARG A 41 4.74 12.97 11.04
CA ARG A 41 4.67 14.39 10.60
C ARG A 41 3.50 14.69 9.65
N THR A 42 2.98 13.68 8.97
CA THR A 42 1.87 13.75 8.00
C THR A 42 0.89 12.59 8.21
N ASN A 43 -0.38 12.78 7.83
CA ASN A 43 -1.43 11.75 7.82
C ASN A 43 -1.65 11.06 9.19
N ARG A 44 -1.60 11.83 10.28
CA ARG A 44 -1.78 11.33 11.65
C ARG A 44 -3.19 10.81 11.87
N GLY A 45 -3.31 9.60 12.42
CA GLY A 45 -4.61 9.00 12.75
C GLY A 45 -5.46 8.62 11.54
N GLU A 46 -4.92 8.74 10.32
CA GLU A 46 -5.60 8.30 9.12
C GLU A 46 -5.57 6.77 9.03
N VAL A 47 -6.69 6.21 8.55
CA VAL A 47 -6.76 4.81 8.14
C VAL A 47 -6.04 4.66 6.81
N SER A 48 -5.10 3.73 6.75
CA SER A 48 -4.34 3.43 5.53
C SER A 48 -4.12 1.94 5.37
N PHE A 49 -3.93 1.50 4.14
CA PHE A 49 -3.31 0.22 3.87
C PHE A 49 -1.83 0.24 4.28
N PRO A 50 -1.25 -0.89 4.71
CA PRO A 50 0.18 -0.98 5.00
C PRO A 50 0.99 -0.73 3.72
N GLY A 51 2.10 -0.01 3.86
CA GLY A 51 2.90 0.39 2.71
C GLY A 51 3.61 1.72 2.90
N GLY A 52 4.39 2.09 1.89
CA GLY A 52 5.30 3.23 2.00
C GLY A 52 5.95 3.63 0.69
N MET A 53 6.98 4.47 0.84
CA MET A 53 7.76 4.96 -0.28
C MET A 53 8.68 3.86 -0.82
N GLN A 54 8.90 3.84 -2.14
CA GLN A 54 9.89 2.96 -2.72
C GLN A 54 11.29 3.34 -2.21
N ASP A 55 12.02 2.35 -1.69
CA ASP A 55 13.43 2.47 -1.38
C ASP A 55 14.29 2.10 -2.59
N SER A 56 15.51 2.64 -2.65
CA SER A 56 16.53 2.29 -3.66
C SER A 56 16.90 0.81 -3.69
N THR A 57 16.68 0.09 -2.60
CA THR A 57 16.95 -1.34 -2.44
C THR A 57 15.79 -2.22 -2.88
N ASP A 58 14.61 -1.66 -3.11
CA ASP A 58 13.43 -2.41 -3.55
C ASP A 58 13.56 -2.79 -5.04
N SER A 59 13.58 -4.08 -5.33
CA SER A 59 13.69 -4.58 -6.71
C SER A 59 12.43 -4.32 -7.56
N SER A 60 11.30 -4.07 -6.91
CA SER A 60 10.04 -3.68 -7.53
C SER A 60 9.13 -2.97 -6.52
N LEU A 61 8.06 -2.33 -7.00
CA LEU A 61 7.04 -1.75 -6.12
C LEU A 61 6.20 -2.80 -5.39
N VAL A 62 6.14 -4.04 -5.89
CA VAL A 62 5.55 -5.15 -5.13
C VAL A 62 6.41 -5.46 -3.92
N GLU A 63 7.73 -5.50 -4.09
CA GLU A 63 8.67 -5.67 -2.97
C GLU A 63 8.60 -4.52 -1.98
N THR A 64 8.42 -3.27 -2.44
CA THR A 64 8.14 -2.14 -1.55
C THR A 64 6.92 -2.40 -0.65
N ALA A 65 5.79 -2.84 -1.23
CA ALA A 65 4.58 -3.11 -0.45
C ALA A 65 4.80 -4.26 0.56
N LEU A 66 5.52 -5.32 0.17
CA LEU A 66 5.83 -6.45 1.02
C LEU A 66 6.76 -6.07 2.19
N ARG A 67 7.87 -5.38 1.89
CA ARG A 67 8.83 -4.91 2.89
C ARG A 67 8.16 -4.02 3.93
N GLU A 68 7.43 -3.01 3.48
CA GLU A 68 6.72 -2.07 4.38
C GLU A 68 5.65 -2.80 5.21
N THR A 69 4.92 -3.74 4.62
CA THR A 69 3.95 -4.56 5.39
C THR A 69 4.63 -5.38 6.47
N GLU A 70 5.79 -5.97 6.18
CA GLU A 70 6.56 -6.73 7.15
C GLU A 70 7.13 -5.83 8.26
N GLU A 71 7.62 -4.63 7.93
CA GLU A 71 8.12 -3.66 8.89
C GLU A 71 7.03 -3.09 9.81
N GLU A 72 5.87 -2.73 9.25
CA GLU A 72 4.77 -2.10 9.99
C GLU A 72 3.97 -3.10 10.83
N LEU A 73 3.79 -4.34 10.33
CA LEU A 73 2.86 -5.32 10.91
C LEU A 73 3.52 -6.64 11.33
N GLY A 74 4.77 -6.89 10.94
CA GLY A 74 5.44 -8.16 11.20
C GLY A 74 4.94 -9.33 10.34
N ILE A 75 4.05 -9.10 9.38
CA ILE A 75 3.53 -10.12 8.48
C ILE A 75 4.61 -10.43 7.45
N LYS A 76 5.14 -11.67 7.48
CA LYS A 76 6.18 -12.10 6.56
C LYS A 76 5.69 -12.08 5.11
N SER A 77 6.54 -11.63 4.20
CA SER A 77 6.26 -11.68 2.75
C SER A 77 5.86 -13.08 2.27
N SER A 78 6.46 -14.13 2.84
CA SER A 78 6.12 -15.54 2.55
C SER A 78 4.70 -15.96 2.96
N SER A 79 4.01 -15.16 3.78
CA SER A 79 2.62 -15.39 4.20
C SER A 79 1.62 -14.62 3.31
N ILE A 80 2.10 -13.94 2.27
CA ILE A 80 1.29 -13.12 1.38
C ILE A 80 1.32 -13.73 -0.03
N ASP A 81 0.15 -14.10 -0.54
CA ASP A 81 -0.06 -14.52 -1.91
C ASP A 81 -0.47 -13.32 -2.77
N ILE A 82 0.44 -12.84 -3.62
CA ILE A 82 0.22 -11.66 -4.46
C ILE A 82 -0.59 -12.04 -5.70
N TRP A 83 -1.72 -11.37 -5.91
CA TRP A 83 -2.61 -11.63 -7.04
C TRP A 83 -2.40 -10.65 -8.19
N SER A 84 -2.25 -9.35 -7.89
CA SER A 84 -2.09 -8.34 -8.94
C SER A 84 -1.58 -7.00 -8.40
N ALA A 85 -1.05 -6.17 -9.29
CA ALA A 85 -0.78 -4.76 -9.04
C ALA A 85 -1.71 -3.89 -9.90
N ALA A 86 -2.34 -2.89 -9.29
CA ALA A 86 -3.24 -1.97 -9.96
C ALA A 86 -2.50 -0.75 -10.54
N ASN A 87 -3.22 0.05 -11.33
CA ASN A 87 -2.69 1.32 -11.83
C ASN A 87 -2.36 2.28 -10.69
N PHE A 88 -1.40 3.17 -10.94
CA PHE A 88 -1.05 4.22 -10.01
C PHE A 88 -2.22 5.13 -9.66
N VAL A 89 -2.29 5.44 -8.38
CA VAL A 89 -3.27 6.32 -7.74
C VAL A 89 -2.49 7.57 -7.29
N PRO A 90 -2.66 8.74 -7.95
CA PRO A 90 -1.98 9.95 -7.52
C PRO A 90 -2.45 10.38 -6.13
N THR A 91 -1.51 10.80 -5.29
CA THR A 91 -1.85 11.54 -4.06
C THR A 91 -2.40 12.92 -4.40
N TYR A 92 -3.07 13.56 -3.45
CA TYR A 92 -3.64 14.91 -3.64
C TYR A 92 -2.59 15.95 -4.09
N SER A 93 -1.33 15.79 -3.65
CA SER A 93 -0.22 16.67 -4.04
C SER A 93 0.23 16.49 -5.49
N GLY A 94 -0.08 15.36 -6.13
CA GLY A 94 0.41 14.98 -7.45
C GLY A 94 1.89 14.59 -7.52
N LYS A 95 2.68 14.77 -6.45
CA LYS A 95 4.13 14.47 -6.43
C LYS A 95 4.44 12.99 -6.22
N VAL A 96 3.56 12.32 -5.46
CA VAL A 96 3.64 10.88 -5.19
C VAL A 96 2.49 10.20 -5.90
N ALA A 97 2.76 9.08 -6.57
CA ALA A 97 1.71 8.13 -6.93
C ALA A 97 1.94 6.78 -6.22
N VAL A 98 0.84 6.20 -5.77
CA VAL A 98 0.81 4.97 -4.99
C VAL A 98 0.32 3.85 -5.90
N MET A 99 1.05 2.73 -5.94
CA MET A 99 0.63 1.50 -6.62
C MET A 99 -0.05 0.58 -5.61
N PRO A 100 -1.36 0.30 -5.74
CA PRO A 100 -2.02 -0.71 -4.92
C PRO A 100 -1.61 -2.11 -5.38
N VAL A 101 -1.21 -2.96 -4.44
CA VAL A 101 -0.88 -4.36 -4.67
C VAL A 101 -1.94 -5.22 -3.96
N LEU A 102 -2.70 -5.99 -4.71
CA LEU A 102 -3.74 -6.86 -4.18
C LEU A 102 -3.16 -8.25 -3.90
N GLY A 103 -3.46 -8.81 -2.74
CA GLY A 103 -3.06 -10.16 -2.38
C GLY A 103 -3.86 -10.70 -1.20
N TYR A 104 -3.64 -11.98 -0.91
CA TYR A 104 -4.19 -12.65 0.27
C TYR A 104 -3.11 -12.81 1.33
N ALA A 105 -3.40 -12.36 2.55
CA ALA A 105 -2.53 -12.53 3.70
C ALA A 105 -3.06 -13.67 4.58
N ALA A 106 -2.27 -14.72 4.74
CA ALA A 106 -2.52 -15.76 5.73
C ALA A 106 -2.06 -15.27 7.10
N VAL A 107 -2.95 -14.54 7.79
CA VAL A 107 -2.77 -14.00 9.15
C VAL A 107 -3.51 -14.80 10.20
#